data_AF-A0AA96W230-F1
#
_entry.id   AF-A0AA96W230-F1
#
_cell.length_a   1.000
_cell.length_b   1.000
_cell.length_c   1.000
_cell.angle_alpha   90.00
_cell.angle_beta   90.00
_cell.angle_gamma   90.00
#
_symmetry.space_group_name_H-M   'P 1'
#
loop_
_entity.id
_entity.type
_entity.pdbx_description
1 polymer ?
#
loop_
_entity_poly.entity_id
_entity_poly.type
_entity_poly.pdbx_seq_one_letter_code
_entity_poly.pdbx_strand_id
1 'polypeptide(L)'
;MAIIQWFPGHMSKARRQVQENIKHVDFVTILVDARLPLSSQNPMLTKIVGDKPKLMILNKVDLADPVRTKEWQSYFEEQGIRTLAINSKEQATVKKVTDAAKSLMKDKIERLRERGIQKETLRTMIIGIPNAGKSTLMNRLAGKKIAVVGNKPGVTKGQQWLKSNKDLEILDTPGILWPKFEDQEVGLKLALTGAIKDQLLPMDEVTIFGLDYFKANYPERLEERFKGIDLEQETPELIMDWTKKLGFRDDYDRFYNLFVKDVRDGRLGTYTLDRVSDLDGND
;
A
#
# COMPACT_ATOMS: atom_id res chain seq x y z
N MET A 1 4.92 26.30 1.12
CA MET A 1 4.47 25.02 0.52
C MET A 1 3.05 24.71 0.97
N ALA A 2 2.24 24.11 0.08
CA ALA A 2 0.80 23.96 0.30
C ALA A 2 0.47 22.79 1.24
N ILE A 3 -0.40 23.04 2.22
CA ILE A 3 -0.94 21.98 3.10
C ILE A 3 -1.94 21.16 2.29
N ILE A 4 -1.61 19.89 2.01
CA ILE A 4 -2.50 18.97 1.29
C ILE A 4 -3.66 18.59 2.23
N GLN A 5 -4.84 19.15 1.99
CA GLN A 5 -6.07 18.73 2.67
C GLN A 5 -6.87 17.76 1.80
N TRP A 6 -7.07 16.55 2.32
CA TRP A 6 -7.93 15.56 1.68
C TRP A 6 -9.40 15.79 2.00
N PHE A 7 -10.28 15.56 1.03
CA PHE A 7 -11.72 15.84 1.09
C PHE A 7 -12.41 15.27 2.35
N PRO A 8 -12.84 16.13 3.29
CA PRO A 8 -13.37 15.71 4.60
C PRO A 8 -14.60 14.78 4.54
N GLY A 9 -15.46 14.95 3.54
CA GLY A 9 -16.72 14.21 3.40
C GLY A 9 -16.55 12.72 3.08
N HIS A 10 -15.67 12.38 2.12
CA HIS A 10 -15.41 10.98 1.74
C HIS A 10 -14.71 10.21 2.86
N MET A 11 -13.79 10.87 3.58
CA MET A 11 -13.09 10.27 4.73
C MET A 11 -14.04 9.99 5.88
N SER A 12 -14.95 10.92 6.19
CA SER A 12 -15.94 10.75 7.26
C SER A 12 -16.88 9.57 6.99
N LYS A 13 -17.35 9.42 5.74
CA LYS A 13 -18.18 8.28 5.33
C LYS A 13 -17.42 6.96 5.46
N ALA A 14 -16.19 6.90 4.98
CA ALA A 14 -15.40 5.68 4.99
C ALA A 14 -14.98 5.28 6.41
N ARG A 15 -14.60 6.26 7.25
CA ARG A 15 -14.37 6.08 8.68
C ARG A 15 -15.58 5.47 9.38
N ARG A 16 -16.76 6.05 9.16
CA ARG A 16 -18.03 5.58 9.71
C ARG A 16 -18.33 4.16 9.27
N GLN A 17 -18.13 3.84 7.99
CA GLN A 17 -18.28 2.47 7.48
C GLN A 17 -17.34 1.48 8.18
N VAL A 18 -16.07 1.86 8.43
CA VAL A 18 -15.16 0.96 9.17
C VAL A 18 -15.65 0.76 10.60
N GLN A 19 -16.02 1.83 11.31
CA GLN A 19 -16.52 1.78 12.69
C GLN A 19 -17.80 0.95 12.83
N GLU A 20 -18.76 1.10 11.90
CA GLU A 20 -20.03 0.36 11.94
C GLU A 20 -19.83 -1.13 11.68
N ASN A 21 -18.84 -1.49 10.85
CA ASN A 21 -18.65 -2.87 10.40
C ASN A 21 -17.62 -3.69 11.19
N ILE A 22 -16.73 -3.04 11.96
CA ILE A 22 -15.68 -3.75 12.69
C ILE A 22 -16.21 -4.81 13.67
N LYS A 23 -17.40 -4.57 14.23
CA LYS A 23 -18.09 -5.53 15.12
C LYS A 23 -18.56 -6.80 14.42
N HIS A 24 -18.66 -6.79 13.09
CA HIS A 24 -19.12 -7.92 12.28
C HIS A 24 -17.99 -8.79 11.73
N VAL A 25 -16.73 -8.40 11.93
CA VAL A 25 -15.55 -9.17 11.50
C VAL A 25 -14.85 -9.81 12.70
N ASP A 26 -14.13 -10.89 12.43
CA ASP A 26 -13.35 -11.65 13.41
C ASP A 26 -11.96 -11.04 13.60
N PHE A 27 -11.38 -10.54 12.51
CA PHE A 27 -10.10 -9.85 12.45
C PHE A 27 -10.13 -8.77 11.37
N VAL A 28 -9.11 -7.92 11.35
CA VAL A 28 -8.94 -6.89 10.32
C VAL A 28 -7.68 -7.18 9.50
N THR A 29 -7.82 -7.14 8.19
CA THR A 29 -6.69 -7.19 7.26
C THR A 29 -6.24 -5.77 6.95
N ILE A 30 -5.02 -5.41 7.33
CA ILE A 30 -4.42 -4.10 7.07
C ILE A 30 -3.52 -4.23 5.84
N LEU A 31 -3.90 -3.62 4.72
CA LEU A 31 -3.14 -3.69 3.48
C LEU A 31 -2.27 -2.44 3.31
N VAL A 32 -0.95 -2.65 3.25
CA VAL A 32 0.07 -1.62 3.01
C VAL A 32 0.84 -1.92 1.72
N ASP A 33 1.49 -0.90 1.16
CA ASP A 33 2.38 -1.06 0.01
C ASP A 33 3.78 -1.44 0.54
N ALA A 34 4.33 -2.58 0.10
CA ALA A 34 5.60 -3.11 0.58
C ALA A 34 6.79 -2.19 0.29
N ARG A 35 6.63 -1.25 -0.66
CA ARG A 35 7.65 -0.23 -0.96
C ARG A 35 7.67 0.90 0.06
N LEU A 36 6.68 1.00 0.93
CA LEU A 36 6.59 2.02 1.98
C LEU A 36 5.70 1.53 3.12
N PRO A 37 6.10 0.48 3.86
CA PRO A 37 5.22 -0.21 4.80
C PRO A 37 4.75 0.64 5.98
N LEU A 38 5.49 1.70 6.34
CA LEU A 38 5.12 2.62 7.40
C LEU A 38 4.33 3.81 6.86
N SER A 39 4.88 4.49 5.86
CA SER A 39 4.29 5.69 5.23
C SER A 39 2.95 5.40 4.56
N SER A 40 2.67 4.14 4.18
CA SER A 40 1.36 3.73 3.63
C SER A 40 0.35 3.26 4.68
N GLN A 41 0.68 3.31 5.98
CA GLN A 41 -0.30 3.11 7.04
C GLN A 41 -1.20 4.33 7.19
N ASN A 42 -2.43 4.09 7.64
CA ASN A 42 -3.34 5.16 8.01
C ASN A 42 -3.50 5.18 9.53
N PRO A 43 -2.88 6.16 10.24
CA PRO A 43 -2.94 6.25 11.70
C PRO A 43 -4.37 6.33 12.25
N MET A 44 -5.28 6.96 11.52
CA MET A 44 -6.69 7.05 11.91
C MET A 44 -7.37 5.68 11.89
N LEU A 45 -7.05 4.84 10.91
CA LEU A 45 -7.62 3.49 10.84
C LEU A 45 -7.06 2.59 11.94
N THR A 46 -5.77 2.71 12.26
CA THR A 46 -5.15 1.95 13.35
C THR A 46 -5.87 2.20 14.68
N LYS A 47 -6.25 3.45 14.98
CA LYS A 47 -7.04 3.80 16.16
C LYS A 47 -8.44 3.17 16.17
N ILE A 48 -9.08 3.03 15.01
CA ILE A 48 -10.42 2.43 14.90
C ILE A 48 -10.37 0.91 15.08
N VAL A 49 -9.29 0.27 14.64
CA VAL A 49 -9.13 -1.18 14.76
C VAL A 49 -9.01 -1.61 16.23
N GLY A 50 -8.38 -0.79 17.08
CA GLY A 50 -8.21 -1.09 18.50
C GLY A 50 -7.49 -2.42 18.72
N ASP A 51 -8.02 -3.25 19.61
CA ASP A 51 -7.45 -4.56 19.99
C ASP A 51 -7.95 -5.73 19.14
N LYS A 52 -8.75 -5.45 18.09
CA LYS A 52 -9.20 -6.50 17.17
C LYS A 52 -7.96 -7.18 16.55
N PRO A 53 -7.89 -8.52 16.44
CA PRO A 53 -6.76 -9.21 15.80
C PRO A 53 -6.47 -8.64 14.41
N LYS A 54 -5.18 -8.48 14.09
CA LYS A 54 -4.70 -7.78 12.89
C LYS A 54 -3.83 -8.72 12.06
N LEU A 55 -4.14 -8.81 10.77
CA LEU A 55 -3.25 -9.38 9.77
C LEU A 55 -2.74 -8.23 8.90
N MET A 56 -1.48 -7.83 9.07
CA MET A 56 -0.86 -6.83 8.20
C MET A 56 -0.31 -7.50 6.95
N ILE A 57 -0.76 -7.03 5.78
CA ILE A 57 -0.33 -7.54 4.49
C ILE A 57 0.52 -6.49 3.78
N LEU A 58 1.80 -6.81 3.58
CA LEU A 58 2.73 -6.03 2.74
C LEU A 58 2.52 -6.48 1.29
N ASN A 59 1.79 -5.66 0.53
CA ASN A 59 1.40 -5.98 -0.84
C ASN A 59 2.35 -5.37 -1.88
N LYS A 60 2.32 -5.88 -3.11
CA LYS A 60 3.20 -5.45 -4.22
C LYS A 60 4.68 -5.79 -3.98
N VAL A 61 4.94 -6.94 -3.36
CA VAL A 61 6.31 -7.44 -3.15
C VAL A 61 7.07 -7.67 -4.46
N ASP A 62 6.36 -7.76 -5.60
CA ASP A 62 6.95 -7.77 -6.94
C ASP A 62 7.67 -6.45 -7.31
N LEU A 63 7.40 -5.37 -6.57
CA LEU A 63 8.02 -4.06 -6.78
C LEU A 63 8.86 -3.61 -5.57
N ALA A 64 8.88 -4.37 -4.48
CA ALA A 64 9.53 -3.98 -3.23
C ALA A 64 10.84 -4.72 -3.00
N ASP A 65 11.79 -4.04 -2.37
CA ASP A 65 13.08 -4.64 -2.02
C ASP A 65 12.85 -5.82 -1.05
N PRO A 66 13.29 -7.05 -1.39
CA PRO A 66 13.00 -8.23 -0.59
C PRO A 66 13.74 -8.24 0.76
N VAL A 67 14.89 -7.56 0.87
CA VAL A 67 15.62 -7.45 2.14
C VAL A 67 14.85 -6.51 3.07
N ARG A 68 14.50 -5.31 2.57
CA ARG A 68 13.73 -4.32 3.35
C ARG A 68 12.34 -4.82 3.72
N THR A 69 11.69 -5.58 2.83
CA THR A 69 10.40 -6.21 3.13
C THR A 69 10.50 -7.12 4.35
N LYS A 70 11.56 -7.94 4.47
CA LYS A 70 11.77 -8.83 5.62
C LYS A 70 12.07 -8.06 6.91
N GLU A 71 12.85 -6.98 6.83
CA GLU A 71 13.11 -6.10 7.97
C GLU A 71 11.80 -5.52 8.52
N TRP A 72 10.95 -4.98 7.64
CA TRP A 72 9.64 -4.46 8.04
C TRP A 72 8.71 -5.54 8.59
N GLN A 73 8.73 -6.75 8.03
CA GLN A 73 7.97 -7.87 8.61
C GLN A 73 8.40 -8.15 10.05
N SER A 74 9.71 -8.21 10.30
CA SER A 74 10.28 -8.46 11.62
C SER A 74 9.88 -7.35 12.60
N TYR A 75 10.04 -6.09 12.20
CA TYR A 75 9.66 -4.92 12.98
C TYR A 75 8.20 -4.95 13.45
N PHE A 76 7.24 -5.27 12.56
CA PHE A 76 5.84 -5.35 12.97
C PHE A 76 5.52 -6.60 13.80
N GLU A 77 6.20 -7.72 13.54
CA GLU A 77 6.01 -8.96 14.31
C GLU A 77 6.53 -8.83 15.75
N GLU A 78 7.62 -8.10 15.97
CA GLU A 78 8.12 -7.74 17.31
C GLU A 78 7.11 -6.90 18.10
N GLN A 79 6.27 -6.12 17.42
CA GLN A 79 5.15 -5.37 18.01
C GLN A 79 3.87 -6.22 18.16
N GLY A 80 3.95 -7.53 17.93
CA GLY A 80 2.83 -8.46 18.04
C GLY A 80 1.83 -8.39 16.88
N ILE A 81 2.18 -7.74 15.76
CA ILE A 81 1.33 -7.67 14.57
C ILE A 81 1.75 -8.78 13.61
N ARG A 82 0.86 -9.74 13.35
CA ARG A 82 1.12 -10.80 12.37
C ARG A 82 1.25 -10.21 10.97
N THR A 83 2.33 -10.54 10.26
CA THR A 83 2.56 -10.03 8.90
C THR A 83 2.43 -11.10 7.82
N LEU A 84 2.21 -10.65 6.58
CA LEU A 84 2.27 -11.47 5.38
C LEU A 84 2.68 -10.63 4.17
N ALA A 85 3.76 -11.01 3.49
CA ALA A 85 4.21 -10.36 2.26
C ALA A 85 3.67 -11.10 1.01
N ILE A 86 2.98 -10.39 0.11
CA ILE A 86 2.36 -10.98 -1.10
C ILE A 86 2.38 -10.06 -2.32
N ASN A 87 2.20 -10.68 -3.48
CA ASN A 87 1.66 -10.02 -4.66
C ASN A 87 0.19 -10.40 -4.85
N SER A 88 -0.73 -9.44 -4.65
CA SER A 88 -2.18 -9.67 -4.81
C SER A 88 -2.59 -10.17 -6.20
N LYS A 89 -1.73 -10.02 -7.22
CA LYS A 89 -1.99 -10.54 -8.57
C LYS A 89 -1.77 -12.04 -8.67
N GLU A 90 -1.04 -12.68 -7.76
CA GLU A 90 -0.73 -14.12 -7.83
C GLU A 90 -1.88 -15.00 -7.34
N GLN A 91 -2.03 -16.20 -7.93
CA GLN A 91 -3.02 -17.19 -7.48
C GLN A 91 -2.69 -17.76 -6.09
N ALA A 92 -1.40 -17.93 -5.80
CA ALA A 92 -0.92 -18.45 -4.51
C ALA A 92 -1.35 -17.58 -3.31
N THR A 93 -1.66 -16.30 -3.54
CA THR A 93 -2.16 -15.36 -2.53
C THR A 93 -3.38 -15.86 -1.80
N VAL A 94 -4.31 -16.56 -2.48
CA VAL A 94 -5.54 -17.05 -1.83
C VAL A 94 -5.21 -18.02 -0.70
N LYS A 95 -4.30 -18.96 -0.97
CA LYS A 95 -3.83 -19.92 0.03
C LYS A 95 -3.06 -19.22 1.15
N LYS A 96 -2.07 -18.39 0.81
CA LYS A 96 -1.23 -17.66 1.78
C LYS A 96 -2.07 -16.84 2.77
N VAL A 97 -3.04 -16.07 2.28
CA VAL A 97 -3.92 -15.24 3.13
C VAL A 97 -4.84 -16.11 3.99
N THR A 98 -5.40 -17.19 3.44
CA THR A 98 -6.28 -18.11 4.20
C THR A 98 -5.52 -18.80 5.32
N ASP A 99 -4.31 -19.29 5.05
CA ASP A 99 -3.46 -19.97 6.04
C ASP A 99 -3.04 -18.99 7.15
N ALA A 100 -2.65 -17.76 6.78
CA ALA A 100 -2.32 -16.71 7.75
C ALA A 100 -3.53 -16.32 8.63
N ALA A 101 -4.72 -16.21 8.05
CA ALA A 101 -5.96 -15.93 8.78
C ALA A 101 -6.31 -17.03 9.79
N LYS A 102 -6.20 -18.30 9.37
CA LYS A 102 -6.42 -19.45 10.27
C LYS A 102 -5.41 -19.49 11.41
N SER A 103 -4.14 -19.21 11.11
CA SER A 103 -3.10 -19.13 12.14
C SER A 103 -3.37 -18.01 13.13
N LEU A 104 -3.78 -16.83 12.66
CA LEU A 104 -4.12 -15.68 13.51
C LEU A 104 -5.33 -15.97 14.40
N MET A 105 -6.33 -16.69 13.89
CA MET A 105 -7.59 -16.94 14.58
C MET A 105 -7.68 -18.34 15.19
N LYS A 106 -6.54 -19.00 15.43
CA LYS A 106 -6.46 -20.38 15.91
C LYS A 106 -7.28 -20.61 17.18
N ASP A 107 -7.10 -19.78 18.20
CA ASP A 107 -7.82 -19.92 19.48
C ASP A 107 -9.35 -19.79 19.31
N LYS A 108 -9.79 -18.90 18.42
CA LYS A 108 -11.22 -18.75 18.11
C LYS A 108 -11.75 -20.01 17.42
N ILE A 109 -10.99 -20.53 16.45
CA ILE A 109 -11.35 -21.75 15.72
C ILE A 109 -11.49 -22.93 16.69
N GLU A 110 -10.53 -23.11 17.61
CA GLU A 110 -10.55 -24.17 18.62
C GLU A 110 -11.78 -24.07 19.52
N ARG A 111 -12.11 -22.88 20.03
CA ARG A 111 -13.33 -22.66 20.84
C ARG A 111 -14.62 -22.96 20.08
N LEU A 112 -14.66 -22.73 18.77
CA LEU A 112 -15.83 -23.08 17.94
C LEU A 112 -15.97 -24.60 17.80
N ARG A 113 -14.85 -25.32 17.66
CA ARG A 113 -14.82 -26.79 17.62
C ARG A 113 -15.30 -27.42 18.92
N GLU A 114 -14.84 -26.90 20.05
CA GLU A 114 -15.28 -27.37 21.38
C GLU A 114 -16.80 -27.23 21.57
N ARG A 115 -17.41 -26.23 20.93
CA ARG A 115 -18.87 -26.00 20.94
C ARG A 115 -19.62 -26.80 19.87
N GLY A 116 -18.96 -27.70 19.16
CA GLY A 116 -19.56 -28.54 18.12
C GLY A 116 -19.92 -27.79 16.82
N ILE A 117 -19.40 -26.58 16.61
CA ILE A 117 -19.69 -25.79 15.40
C ILE A 117 -18.77 -26.28 14.28
N GLN A 118 -19.34 -26.96 13.28
CA GLN A 118 -18.59 -27.54 12.15
C GLN A 118 -18.11 -26.51 11.12
N LYS A 119 -18.73 -25.33 11.05
CA LYS A 119 -18.42 -24.32 10.04
C LYS A 119 -17.66 -23.14 10.67
N GLU A 120 -16.36 -23.13 10.44
CA GLU A 120 -15.39 -22.16 11.00
C GLU A 120 -15.06 -21.02 10.02
N THR A 121 -16.04 -20.56 9.24
CA THR A 121 -15.80 -19.48 8.26
C THR A 121 -15.42 -18.19 9.00
N LEU A 122 -14.19 -17.72 8.77
CA LEU A 122 -13.69 -16.46 9.33
C LEU A 122 -14.17 -15.28 8.51
N ARG A 123 -14.43 -14.17 9.18
CA ARG A 123 -14.83 -12.90 8.58
C ARG A 123 -13.76 -11.83 8.76
N THR A 124 -13.38 -11.17 7.67
CA THR A 124 -12.45 -10.03 7.70
C THR A 124 -12.98 -8.87 6.90
N MET A 125 -12.50 -7.68 7.20
CA MET A 125 -12.55 -6.53 6.30
C MET A 125 -11.12 -6.16 5.88
N ILE A 126 -10.97 -5.54 4.70
CA ILE A 126 -9.66 -5.12 4.18
C ILE A 126 -9.58 -3.60 4.19
N ILE A 127 -8.77 -3.06 5.09
CA ILE A 127 -8.55 -1.62 5.23
C ILE A 127 -7.17 -1.22 4.67
N GLY A 128 -7.02 0.07 4.36
CA GLY A 128 -5.77 0.63 3.85
C GLY A 128 -5.97 1.82 2.91
N ILE A 129 -4.89 2.49 2.57
CA ILE A 129 -4.91 3.68 1.72
C ILE A 129 -5.33 3.37 0.26
N PRO A 130 -5.83 4.34 -0.52
CA PRO A 130 -6.02 4.20 -1.96
C PRO A 130 -4.79 3.60 -2.65
N ASN A 131 -5.03 2.83 -3.71
CA ASN A 131 -3.98 2.17 -4.51
C ASN A 131 -3.03 1.20 -3.78
N ALA A 132 -3.23 0.90 -2.49
CA ALA A 132 -2.55 -0.20 -1.79
C ALA A 132 -2.85 -1.60 -2.38
N GLY A 133 -3.86 -1.72 -3.25
CA GLY A 133 -4.21 -2.96 -3.95
C GLY A 133 -5.39 -3.74 -3.36
N LYS A 134 -6.22 -3.10 -2.52
CA LYS A 134 -7.38 -3.73 -1.85
C LYS A 134 -8.34 -4.42 -2.82
N SER A 135 -8.76 -3.72 -3.87
CA SER A 135 -9.69 -4.28 -4.87
C SER A 135 -9.06 -5.44 -5.65
N THR A 136 -7.75 -5.39 -5.90
CA THR A 136 -7.00 -6.51 -6.51
C THR A 136 -6.99 -7.72 -5.60
N LEU A 137 -6.68 -7.54 -4.32
CA LEU A 137 -6.69 -8.59 -3.31
C LEU A 137 -8.09 -9.20 -3.15
N MET A 138 -9.12 -8.36 -3.01
CA MET A 138 -10.51 -8.79 -2.90
C MET A 138 -10.96 -9.61 -4.12
N ASN A 139 -10.68 -9.13 -5.34
CA ASN A 139 -11.01 -9.85 -6.56
C ASN A 139 -10.25 -11.18 -6.66
N ARG A 140 -8.97 -11.20 -6.25
CA ARG A 140 -8.15 -12.41 -6.21
C ARG A 140 -8.73 -13.43 -5.24
N LEU A 141 -9.13 -12.98 -4.04
CA LEU A 141 -9.72 -13.82 -3.02
C LEU A 141 -11.10 -14.33 -3.41
N ALA A 142 -11.91 -13.52 -4.08
CA ALA A 142 -13.26 -13.90 -4.48
C ALA A 142 -13.33 -14.84 -5.70
N GLY A 143 -12.22 -15.06 -6.41
CA GLY A 143 -12.15 -15.92 -7.60
C GLY A 143 -12.90 -15.39 -8.84
N LYS A 144 -13.45 -14.17 -8.77
CA LYS A 144 -14.18 -13.49 -9.85
C LYS A 144 -13.96 -11.98 -9.74
N LYS A 145 -14.06 -11.25 -10.85
CA LYS A 145 -14.05 -9.78 -10.86
C LYS A 145 -15.36 -9.28 -10.24
N ILE A 146 -15.38 -9.04 -8.93
CA ILE A 146 -16.56 -8.54 -8.21
C ILE A 146 -16.50 -7.02 -8.05
N ALA A 147 -15.32 -6.48 -7.76
CA ALA A 147 -15.10 -5.05 -7.74
C ALA A 147 -15.05 -4.53 -9.19
N VAL A 148 -16.18 -4.04 -9.68
CA VAL A 148 -16.23 -3.23 -10.89
C VAL A 148 -15.42 -1.96 -10.62
N VAL A 149 -14.28 -1.82 -11.30
CA VAL A 149 -13.59 -0.54 -11.44
C VAL A 149 -14.50 0.32 -12.35
N GLY A 150 -15.48 1.00 -11.76
CA GLY A 150 -16.48 1.74 -12.53
C GLY A 150 -17.17 2.82 -11.73
N ASN A 151 -16.78 4.07 -12.00
CA ASN A 151 -17.47 5.29 -11.60
C ASN A 151 -18.87 5.35 -12.24
N LYS A 152 -19.89 4.73 -11.63
CA LYS A 152 -21.29 5.12 -11.85
C LYS A 152 -21.84 5.79 -10.58
N PRO A 153 -22.04 7.12 -10.59
CA PRO A 153 -22.76 7.81 -9.52
C PRO A 153 -24.18 7.24 -9.38
N GLY A 154 -24.64 7.00 -8.15
CA GLY A 154 -26.07 6.80 -7.85
C GLY A 154 -26.57 5.41 -7.48
N VAL A 155 -25.73 4.36 -7.42
CA VAL A 155 -26.18 3.03 -6.95
C VAL A 155 -25.25 2.45 -5.90
N THR A 156 -25.48 2.79 -4.62
CA THR A 156 -24.91 2.03 -3.50
C THR A 156 -25.68 0.72 -3.37
N LYS A 157 -25.22 -0.34 -4.07
CA LYS A 157 -25.59 -1.70 -3.67
C LYS A 157 -25.06 -1.88 -2.24
N GLY A 158 -25.91 -2.28 -1.29
CA GLY A 158 -25.53 -2.46 0.12
C GLY A 158 -24.27 -3.32 0.26
N GLN A 159 -23.49 -3.11 1.32
CA GLN A 159 -22.22 -3.84 1.52
C GLN A 159 -22.46 -5.35 1.50
N GLN A 160 -21.79 -6.04 0.56
CA GLN A 160 -21.94 -7.49 0.39
C GLN A 160 -20.71 -8.21 0.93
N TRP A 161 -20.95 -9.27 1.69
CA TRP A 161 -19.91 -10.23 2.06
C TRP A 161 -19.49 -11.01 0.81
N LEU A 162 -18.21 -10.89 0.47
CA LEU A 162 -17.59 -11.64 -0.60
C LEU A 162 -17.06 -12.94 -0.02
N LYS A 163 -17.69 -14.06 -0.39
CA LYS A 163 -17.16 -15.39 -0.06
C LYS A 163 -15.91 -15.63 -0.90
N SER A 164 -14.76 -15.72 -0.24
CA SER A 164 -13.49 -16.06 -0.89
C SER A 164 -13.40 -17.55 -1.13
N ASN A 165 -13.52 -18.32 -0.05
CA ASN A 165 -13.57 -19.78 -0.06
C ASN A 165 -14.46 -20.24 1.11
N LYS A 166 -14.46 -21.54 1.43
CA LYS A 166 -15.23 -22.08 2.55
C LYS A 166 -14.79 -21.53 3.93
N ASP A 167 -13.57 -21.03 4.02
CA ASP A 167 -12.89 -20.64 5.26
C ASP A 167 -12.88 -19.11 5.48
N LEU A 168 -13.11 -18.30 4.44
CA LEU A 168 -12.96 -16.84 4.51
C LEU A 168 -14.08 -16.07 3.77
N GLU A 169 -14.70 -15.14 4.50
CA GLU A 169 -15.63 -14.12 4.02
C GLU A 169 -15.02 -12.73 4.21
N ILE A 170 -15.13 -11.88 3.18
CA ILE A 170 -14.49 -10.57 3.14
C ILE A 170 -15.56 -9.50 2.98
N LEU A 171 -15.52 -8.49 3.84
CA LEU A 171 -16.31 -7.29 3.69
C LEU A 171 -15.54 -6.26 2.84
N ASP A 172 -16.19 -5.76 1.79
CA ASP A 172 -15.66 -4.67 0.98
C ASP A 172 -15.68 -3.34 1.75
N THR A 173 -14.52 -2.69 1.83
CA THR A 173 -14.38 -1.34 2.38
C THR A 173 -13.58 -0.44 1.46
N PRO A 174 -14.02 0.82 1.24
CA PRO A 174 -13.30 1.76 0.40
C PRO A 174 -11.92 2.10 0.97
N GLY A 175 -11.03 2.59 0.11
CA GLY A 175 -9.74 3.14 0.54
C GLY A 175 -9.88 4.46 1.28
N ILE A 176 -9.10 4.64 2.33
CA ILE A 176 -9.21 5.78 3.24
C ILE A 176 -7.83 6.39 3.42
N LEU A 177 -7.67 7.67 3.04
CA LEU A 177 -6.54 8.50 3.45
C LEU A 177 -6.88 9.25 4.73
N TRP A 178 -5.89 9.92 5.32
CA TRP A 178 -6.07 10.77 6.50
C TRP A 178 -5.90 12.25 6.13
N PRO A 179 -6.54 13.16 6.87
CA PRO A 179 -6.76 14.54 6.43
C PRO A 179 -5.49 15.41 6.31
N LYS A 180 -4.43 15.10 7.07
CA LYS A 180 -3.20 15.88 7.08
C LYS A 180 -1.99 14.95 7.15
N PHE A 181 -1.06 15.12 6.22
CA PHE A 181 0.29 14.59 6.38
C PHE A 181 1.05 15.60 7.24
N GLU A 182 1.49 15.18 8.41
CA GLU A 182 2.34 16.01 9.28
C GLU A 182 3.77 16.06 8.74
N ASP A 183 4.18 14.99 8.05
CA ASP A 183 5.47 14.84 7.40
C ASP A 183 5.34 15.00 5.87
N GLN A 184 6.13 15.93 5.31
CA GLN A 184 6.18 16.21 3.89
C GLN A 184 6.81 15.06 3.09
N GLU A 185 7.79 14.36 3.66
CA GLU A 185 8.46 13.24 3.00
C GLU A 185 7.48 12.08 2.78
N VAL A 186 6.61 11.81 3.75
CA VAL A 186 5.49 10.84 3.60
C VAL A 186 4.62 11.21 2.39
N GLY A 187 4.33 12.50 2.20
CA GLY A 187 3.60 13.01 1.04
C GLY A 187 4.31 12.69 -0.29
N LEU A 188 5.63 12.93 -0.35
CA LEU A 188 6.46 12.64 -1.53
C LEU A 188 6.55 11.14 -1.81
N LYS A 189 6.72 10.29 -0.79
CA LYS A 189 6.71 8.81 -0.90
C LYS A 189 5.37 8.31 -1.45
N LEU A 190 4.26 8.82 -0.92
CA LEU A 190 2.91 8.47 -1.37
C LEU A 190 2.65 8.96 -2.80
N ALA A 191 3.16 10.13 -3.19
CA ALA A 191 3.08 10.61 -4.56
C ALA A 191 3.89 9.74 -5.50
N LEU A 192 5.17 9.51 -5.21
CA LEU A 192 6.07 8.71 -6.06
C LEU A 192 5.49 7.32 -6.34
N THR A 193 4.90 6.68 -5.33
CA THR A 193 4.31 5.33 -5.45
C THR A 193 2.89 5.28 -6.03
N GLY A 194 2.28 6.45 -6.27
CA GLY A 194 0.94 6.60 -6.85
C GLY A 194 -0.20 6.34 -5.88
N ALA A 195 0.04 6.44 -4.57
CA ALA A 195 -1.00 6.32 -3.55
C ALA A 195 -1.93 7.54 -3.50
N ILE A 196 -1.41 8.70 -3.91
CA ILE A 196 -2.14 9.96 -4.04
C ILE A 196 -2.20 10.43 -5.49
N LYS A 197 -3.09 11.38 -5.78
CA LYS A 197 -3.25 11.93 -7.13
C LYS A 197 -2.08 12.87 -7.45
N ASP A 198 -1.59 12.77 -8.69
CA ASP A 198 -0.43 13.53 -9.19
C ASP A 198 -0.65 15.06 -9.14
N GLN A 199 -1.89 15.55 -9.19
CA GLN A 199 -2.17 16.99 -9.12
C GLN A 199 -1.98 17.62 -7.73
N LEU A 200 -1.67 16.82 -6.70
CA LEU A 200 -1.61 17.32 -5.32
C LEU A 200 -0.23 17.81 -4.90
N LEU A 201 0.82 17.38 -5.60
CA LEU A 201 2.19 17.81 -5.36
C LEU A 201 2.83 18.19 -6.69
N PRO A 202 3.72 19.20 -6.70
CA PRO A 202 4.52 19.51 -7.87
C PRO A 202 5.34 18.30 -8.31
N MET A 203 5.26 17.96 -9.60
CA MET A 203 5.89 16.74 -10.13
C MET A 203 7.41 16.82 -10.20
N ASP A 204 7.94 18.04 -10.30
CA ASP A 204 9.36 18.34 -10.13
C ASP A 204 9.83 17.95 -8.71
N GLU A 205 9.14 18.37 -7.66
CA GLU A 205 9.49 17.98 -6.27
C GLU A 205 9.46 16.46 -6.08
N VAL A 206 8.43 15.78 -6.59
CA VAL A 206 8.31 14.31 -6.51
C VAL A 206 9.43 13.62 -7.28
N THR A 207 9.81 14.16 -8.44
CA THR A 207 10.87 13.59 -9.28
C THR A 207 12.24 13.81 -8.66
N ILE A 208 12.53 15.01 -8.14
CA ILE A 208 13.78 15.32 -7.44
C ILE A 208 13.94 14.41 -6.24
N PHE A 209 12.92 14.33 -5.37
CA PHE A 209 12.91 13.41 -4.23
C PHE A 209 13.19 11.96 -4.65
N GLY A 210 12.52 11.48 -5.71
CA GLY A 210 12.73 10.13 -6.20
C GLY A 210 14.16 9.91 -6.71
N LEU A 211 14.69 10.82 -7.51
CA LEU A 211 16.07 10.72 -8.03
C LEU A 211 17.09 10.73 -6.89
N ASP A 212 17.00 11.67 -5.95
CA ASP A 212 17.88 11.76 -4.78
C ASP A 212 17.82 10.48 -3.94
N TYR A 213 16.60 9.98 -3.71
CA TYR A 213 16.41 8.74 -2.98
C TYR A 213 17.11 7.58 -3.68
N PHE A 214 16.90 7.40 -4.99
CA PHE A 214 17.54 6.32 -5.75
C PHE A 214 19.06 6.50 -5.83
N LYS A 215 19.59 7.73 -5.99
CA LYS A 215 21.04 8.01 -5.95
C LYS A 215 21.66 7.54 -4.64
N ALA A 216 21.05 7.88 -3.51
CA ALA A 216 21.61 7.56 -2.19
C ALA A 216 21.46 6.08 -1.82
N ASN A 217 20.39 5.43 -2.27
CA ASN A 217 19.97 4.14 -1.72
C ASN A 217 20.08 2.97 -2.68
N TYR A 218 19.99 3.25 -3.98
CA TYR A 218 19.88 2.28 -5.06
C TYR A 218 20.50 2.79 -6.38
N PRO A 219 21.74 3.31 -6.36
CA PRO A 219 22.38 3.95 -7.52
C PRO A 219 22.45 3.02 -8.73
N GLU A 220 22.66 1.72 -8.50
CA GLU A 220 22.76 0.70 -9.54
C GLU A 220 21.53 0.63 -10.44
N ARG A 221 20.35 0.96 -9.89
CA ARG A 221 19.07 0.93 -10.61
C ARG A 221 18.93 2.10 -11.58
N LEU A 222 19.47 3.25 -11.20
CA LEU A 222 19.53 4.41 -12.08
C LEU A 222 20.52 4.15 -13.21
N GLU A 223 21.70 3.59 -12.91
CA GLU A 223 22.71 3.25 -13.92
C GLU A 223 22.19 2.24 -14.95
N GLU A 224 21.46 1.21 -14.51
CA GLU A 224 20.87 0.21 -15.39
C GLU A 224 19.80 0.83 -16.30
N ARG A 225 18.88 1.62 -15.73
CA ARG A 225 17.77 2.23 -16.48
C ARG A 225 18.23 3.36 -17.40
N PHE A 226 19.16 4.19 -16.93
CA PHE A 226 19.63 5.41 -17.55
C PHE A 226 21.12 5.28 -17.85
N LYS A 227 21.46 4.48 -18.87
CA LYS A 227 22.86 4.17 -19.20
C LYS A 227 23.73 5.43 -19.39
N GLY A 228 24.82 5.50 -18.63
CA GLY A 228 25.73 6.64 -18.59
C GLY A 228 25.13 7.87 -17.94
N ILE A 229 24.31 7.68 -16.90
CA ILE A 229 23.87 8.71 -15.97
C ILE A 229 25.05 9.10 -15.07
N ASP A 230 25.27 10.39 -14.90
CA ASP A 230 26.24 10.91 -13.93
C ASP A 230 25.52 11.09 -12.59
N LEU A 231 25.83 10.24 -11.61
CA LEU A 231 25.19 10.27 -10.30
C LEU A 231 25.83 11.29 -9.36
N GLU A 232 27.02 11.80 -9.67
CA GLU A 232 27.66 12.86 -8.87
C GLU A 232 27.05 14.24 -9.17
N GLN A 233 26.36 14.36 -10.31
CA GLN A 233 25.69 15.58 -10.74
C GLN A 233 24.49 15.94 -9.85
N GLU A 234 24.27 17.24 -9.65
CA GLU A 234 23.08 17.76 -8.98
C GLU A 234 21.79 17.36 -9.71
N THR A 235 20.77 16.99 -8.96
CA THR A 235 19.55 16.38 -9.51
C THR A 235 18.81 17.27 -10.52
N PRO A 236 18.70 18.61 -10.33
CA PRO A 236 18.16 19.49 -11.36
C PRO A 236 18.94 19.46 -12.68
N GLU A 237 20.26 19.39 -12.64
CA GLU A 237 21.07 19.33 -13.86
C GLU A 237 20.96 17.97 -14.54
N LEU A 238 20.90 16.89 -13.76
CA LEU A 238 20.65 15.53 -14.26
C LEU A 238 19.31 15.47 -15.01
N ILE A 239 18.25 16.07 -14.46
CA ILE A 239 16.96 16.21 -15.12
C ILE A 239 17.12 16.94 -16.47
N MET A 240 17.84 18.06 -16.50
CA MET A 240 18.04 18.83 -17.73
C MET A 240 18.76 18.02 -18.81
N ASP A 241 19.84 17.33 -18.45
CA ASP A 241 20.64 16.55 -19.38
C ASP A 241 19.88 15.34 -19.91
N TRP A 242 19.14 14.63 -19.06
CA TRP A 242 18.33 13.50 -19.49
C TRP A 242 17.11 13.91 -20.32
N THR A 243 16.50 15.07 -20.04
CA THR A 243 15.42 15.61 -20.86
C THR A 243 15.90 15.86 -22.30
N LYS A 244 17.10 16.42 -22.46
CA LYS A 244 17.74 16.60 -23.78
C LYS A 244 18.12 15.27 -24.41
N LYS A 245 18.77 14.37 -23.67
CA LYS A 245 19.24 13.06 -24.16
C LYS A 245 18.10 12.16 -24.64
N LEU A 246 16.91 12.29 -24.04
CA LEU A 246 15.70 11.57 -24.45
C LEU A 246 14.94 12.24 -25.61
N GLY A 247 15.44 13.37 -26.13
CA GLY A 247 14.83 14.09 -27.24
C GLY A 247 13.60 14.91 -26.84
N PHE A 248 13.40 15.18 -25.55
CA PHE A 248 12.28 16.00 -25.06
C PHE A 248 12.55 17.51 -25.13
N ARG A 249 13.77 17.93 -25.52
CA ARG A 249 14.19 19.33 -25.57
C ARG A 249 14.08 19.96 -24.17
N ASP A 250 13.25 20.97 -23.99
CA ASP A 250 13.02 21.65 -22.70
C ASP A 250 11.67 21.22 -22.05
N ASP A 251 11.06 20.13 -22.52
CA ASP A 251 9.84 19.56 -21.94
C ASP A 251 10.17 18.68 -20.72
N TYR A 252 10.44 19.33 -19.59
CA TYR A 252 10.75 18.65 -18.32
C TYR A 252 9.58 17.84 -17.77
N ASP A 253 8.34 18.26 -18.02
CA ASP A 253 7.14 17.53 -17.59
C ASP A 253 7.09 16.13 -18.20
N ARG A 254 7.53 15.96 -19.45
CA ARG A 254 7.69 14.62 -20.04
C ARG A 254 8.70 13.77 -19.29
N PHE A 255 9.82 14.35 -18.85
CA PHE A 255 10.80 13.62 -18.05
C PHE A 255 10.23 13.22 -16.69
N TYR A 256 9.58 14.14 -15.97
CA TYR A 256 8.94 13.86 -14.68
C TYR A 256 7.94 12.71 -14.79
N ASN A 257 7.05 12.79 -15.79
CA ASN A 257 6.06 11.75 -16.05
C ASN A 257 6.70 10.41 -16.42
N LEU A 258 7.76 10.42 -17.24
CA LEU A 258 8.50 9.20 -17.60
C LEU A 258 9.13 8.56 -16.37
N PHE A 259 9.88 9.34 -15.59
CA PHE A 259 10.60 8.84 -14.42
C PHE A 259 9.63 8.26 -13.39
N VAL A 260 8.60 9.03 -12.99
CA VAL A 260 7.61 8.57 -12.01
C VAL A 260 6.84 7.34 -12.53
N LYS A 261 6.52 7.29 -13.82
CA LYS A 261 5.92 6.10 -14.44
C LYS A 261 6.86 4.90 -14.36
N ASP A 262 8.13 5.06 -14.68
CA ASP A 262 9.12 3.99 -14.64
C ASP A 262 9.32 3.46 -13.22
N VAL A 263 9.32 4.34 -12.21
CA VAL A 263 9.32 3.96 -10.79
C VAL A 263 8.08 3.13 -10.44
N ARG A 264 6.88 3.59 -10.83
CA ARG A 264 5.61 2.90 -10.52
C ARG A 264 5.43 1.57 -11.23
N ASP A 265 5.95 1.46 -12.46
CA ASP A 265 5.88 0.25 -13.29
C ASP A 265 7.00 -0.77 -12.96
N GLY A 266 7.91 -0.44 -12.03
CA GLY A 266 9.03 -1.31 -11.64
C GLY A 266 10.15 -1.38 -12.67
N ARG A 267 10.26 -0.40 -13.57
CA ARG A 267 11.30 -0.35 -14.61
C ARG A 267 12.68 0.04 -14.09
N LEU A 268 12.76 0.58 -12.87
CA LEU A 268 14.00 0.74 -12.12
C LEU A 268 14.33 -0.50 -11.26
N GLY A 269 13.57 -1.59 -11.37
CA GLY A 269 13.69 -2.74 -10.47
C GLY A 269 12.92 -2.54 -9.15
N THR A 270 13.04 -3.51 -8.25
CA THR A 270 12.35 -3.53 -6.96
C THR A 270 12.96 -2.53 -5.98
N TYR A 271 12.20 -1.75 -5.21
CA TYR A 271 12.73 -0.75 -4.27
C TYR A 271 11.81 -0.55 -3.06
N THR A 272 12.36 -0.10 -1.93
CA THR A 272 11.55 0.27 -0.74
C THR A 272 12.04 1.61 -0.20
N LEU A 273 11.12 2.57 -0.06
CA LEU A 273 11.34 3.96 0.36
C LEU A 273 11.46 4.12 1.88
N ASP A 274 10.70 3.36 2.66
CA ASP A 274 10.82 3.37 4.12
C ASP A 274 11.91 2.40 4.57
N ARG A 275 12.76 2.82 5.51
CA ARG A 275 13.75 1.93 6.14
C ARG A 275 13.54 1.89 7.63
N VAL A 276 13.68 0.69 8.21
CA VAL A 276 13.55 0.52 9.67
C VAL A 276 14.64 1.32 10.40
N SER A 277 15.84 1.41 9.80
CA SER A 277 16.96 2.21 10.33
C SER A 277 16.64 3.69 10.50
N ASP A 278 15.67 4.23 9.75
CA ASP A 278 15.30 5.65 9.83
C ASP A 278 14.48 5.94 11.10
N LEU A 279 14.01 4.90 11.80
CA LEU A 279 13.26 5.03 13.05
C LEU A 279 14.16 5.21 14.27
N ASP A 280 15.36 4.62 14.24
CA ASP A 280 16.30 4.65 15.37
C ASP A 280 17.02 6.00 15.52
N GLY A 281 16.85 6.92 14.56
CA GLY A 281 17.44 8.26 14.56
C GLY A 281 16.58 9.36 15.19
N ASN A 282 15.43 9.01 15.77
CA ASN A 282 14.44 9.96 16.33
C ASN A 282 14.31 9.91 17.86
N ASP A 283 15.31 9.37 18.57
CA ASP A 283 15.45 9.50 20.03
C ASP A 283 16.09 10.84 20.45
#